data_AF-A0A5D3FFW9-F1
#
_entry.id   AF-A0A5D3FFW9-F1
#
_cell.length_a   1.000
_cell.length_b   1.000
_cell.length_c   1.000
_cell.angle_alpha   90.00
_cell.angle_beta   90.00
_cell.angle_gamma   90.00
#
_symmetry.space_group_name_H-M   'P 1'
#
loop_
_entity.id
_entity.type
_entity.pdbx_description
1 polymer ?
#
loop_
_entity_poly.entity_id
_entity_poly.type
_entity_poly.pdbx_seq_one_letter_code
_entity_poly.pdbx_strand_id
1 'polypeptide(L)'
;MNGKHGKNRNPLHKFRDTLNTTPRIMGAVVGLAAFGVIAGTAQAGVFDSESAQSAAAVATVPGGKADGGEPGRTSSHRGKADRKKSDSTTSESRASESRTTDSKSKRDRVIELAKSWRPGTDERVRYSQTNSYQGYRTDCSGYVAMTLGLAKPGPNTVGLTSSRYTERITMSELKKGDLVMDAQGTNTTRHVVIFEKWANDDHTSYWAYEQRGRYGTDYRTRDYGLNAGSEYKAYRPKNL
;
A
#
# COMPACT_ATOMS: atom_id res chain seq x y z
N MET A 1 63.21 -27.99 -8.60
CA MET A 1 63.77 -27.60 -9.92
C MET A 1 63.30 -28.61 -10.95
N ASN A 2 62.67 -28.11 -12.03
CA ASN A 2 62.58 -28.63 -13.42
C ASN A 2 62.20 -30.11 -13.64
N GLY A 3 61.16 -30.51 -14.37
CA GLY A 3 60.53 -29.89 -15.55
C GLY A 3 60.88 -30.69 -16.83
N LYS A 4 59.85 -31.10 -17.60
CA LYS A 4 59.77 -31.45 -19.06
C LYS A 4 58.65 -32.50 -19.23
N HIS A 5 57.45 -32.24 -19.73
CA HIS A 5 56.97 -31.64 -20.99
C HIS A 5 57.48 -32.34 -22.27
N GLY A 6 56.59 -33.12 -22.89
CA GLY A 6 56.70 -33.65 -24.25
C GLY A 6 55.30 -33.72 -24.87
N LYS A 7 55.02 -32.82 -25.82
CA LYS A 7 53.78 -32.70 -26.59
C LYS A 7 53.83 -33.67 -27.77
N ASN A 8 52.68 -34.20 -28.21
CA ASN A 8 52.43 -34.48 -29.63
C ASN A 8 50.95 -34.24 -29.96
N ARG A 9 50.72 -33.59 -31.10
CA ARG A 9 49.44 -33.08 -31.59
C ARG A 9 48.86 -34.04 -32.65
N ASN A 10 47.53 -34.21 -32.64
CA ASN A 10 46.51 -34.37 -33.72
C ASN A 10 46.92 -34.87 -35.13
N PRO A 11 46.05 -35.55 -35.93
CA PRO A 11 44.65 -35.09 -36.14
C PRO A 11 43.57 -36.15 -36.55
N LEU A 12 42.31 -35.66 -36.59
CA LEU A 12 41.24 -36.01 -37.54
C LEU A 12 40.80 -37.49 -37.66
N HIS A 13 39.60 -37.81 -37.14
CA HIS A 13 38.60 -38.50 -37.96
C HIS A 13 37.18 -38.03 -37.62
N LYS A 14 36.48 -37.64 -38.68
CA LYS A 14 35.12 -37.10 -38.75
C LYS A 14 34.08 -38.24 -38.71
N PHE A 15 32.98 -37.99 -38.01
CA PHE A 15 31.61 -38.43 -38.32
C PHE A 15 30.73 -37.28 -37.76
N ARG A 16 30.15 -36.34 -38.53
CA ARG A 16 29.07 -36.43 -39.53
C ARG A 16 27.98 -37.41 -39.13
N ASP A 17 26.69 -37.08 -39.10
CA ASP A 17 25.91 -35.86 -39.30
C ASP A 17 24.51 -36.27 -38.79
N THR A 18 23.77 -35.37 -38.14
CA THR A 18 22.32 -35.14 -38.38
C THR A 18 21.83 -34.07 -37.41
N LEU A 19 22.05 -32.82 -37.84
CA LEU A 19 21.33 -31.65 -37.39
C LEU A 19 19.83 -31.85 -37.65
N ASN A 20 19.00 -31.79 -36.61
CA ASN A 20 17.57 -31.62 -36.78
C ASN A 20 17.28 -30.12 -36.79
N THR A 21 17.28 -29.56 -37.99
CA THR A 21 16.96 -28.18 -38.31
C THR A 21 15.45 -28.05 -38.55
N THR A 22 14.78 -27.29 -37.66
CA THR A 22 13.62 -26.39 -37.82
C THR A 22 12.56 -26.62 -38.94
N PRO A 23 11.27 -26.29 -38.67
CA PRO A 23 10.90 -24.89 -38.84
C PRO A 23 10.07 -24.28 -37.70
N ARG A 24 10.36 -23.00 -37.46
CA ARG A 24 9.45 -22.05 -36.84
C ARG A 24 8.24 -21.89 -37.75
N ILE A 25 7.04 -22.16 -37.24
CA ILE A 25 5.81 -21.67 -37.86
C ILE A 25 5.44 -20.37 -37.13
N MET A 26 5.77 -19.26 -37.77
CA MET A 26 5.12 -17.97 -37.57
C MET A 26 3.68 -18.11 -38.06
N GLY A 27 2.74 -18.30 -37.13
CA GLY A 27 1.32 -18.12 -37.38
C GLY A 27 0.93 -16.67 -37.08
N ALA A 28 1.03 -15.79 -38.06
CA ALA A 28 0.39 -14.49 -38.02
C ALA A 28 -1.12 -14.70 -38.24
N VAL A 29 -1.92 -14.66 -37.17
CA VAL A 29 -3.38 -14.52 -37.32
C VAL A 29 -3.65 -13.04 -37.55
N VAL A 30 -3.76 -12.67 -38.83
CA VAL A 30 -4.39 -11.44 -39.29
C VAL A 30 -5.88 -11.59 -39.02
N GLY A 31 -6.32 -11.10 -37.86
CA GLY A 31 -7.73 -10.88 -37.55
C GLY A 31 -8.15 -9.52 -38.10
N LEU A 32 -8.71 -9.50 -39.31
CA LEU A 32 -9.50 -8.38 -39.82
C LEU A 32 -10.71 -8.16 -38.88
N ALA A 33 -10.64 -7.18 -37.99
CA ALA A 33 -11.84 -6.60 -37.40
C ALA A 33 -12.31 -5.47 -38.33
N ALA A 34 -13.31 -5.80 -39.16
CA ALA A 34 -13.96 -4.85 -40.05
C ALA A 34 -14.65 -3.72 -39.26
N PHE A 35 -14.61 -2.55 -39.86
CA PHE A 35 -15.28 -1.33 -39.48
C PHE A 35 -16.78 -1.55 -39.22
N GLY A 36 -17.26 -1.12 -38.06
CA GLY A 36 -18.67 -0.91 -37.77
C GLY A 36 -18.87 0.51 -37.23
N VAL A 37 -18.92 1.50 -38.12
CA VAL A 37 -19.45 2.83 -37.79
C VAL A 37 -20.97 2.70 -37.82
N ILE A 38 -21.60 2.62 -36.65
CA ILE A 38 -23.05 2.79 -36.55
C ILE A 38 -23.29 4.28 -36.30
N ALA A 39 -23.69 4.99 -37.35
CA ALA A 39 -24.34 6.28 -37.24
C ALA A 39 -25.74 6.06 -36.62
N GLY A 40 -25.84 6.24 -35.31
CA GLY A 40 -27.10 6.27 -34.57
C GLY A 40 -27.55 7.71 -34.36
N THR A 41 -28.70 8.03 -34.93
CA THR A 41 -29.39 9.33 -34.89
C THR A 41 -29.58 9.88 -33.48
N ALA A 42 -29.35 11.18 -33.32
CA ALA A 42 -29.71 11.94 -32.14
C ALA A 42 -31.21 11.82 -31.83
N GLN A 43 -31.54 11.42 -30.61
CA GLN A 43 -32.80 11.76 -29.96
C GLN A 43 -32.48 12.41 -28.63
N ALA A 44 -32.79 13.71 -28.55
CA ALA A 44 -32.77 14.49 -27.34
C ALA A 44 -33.86 13.96 -26.39
N GLY A 45 -33.44 13.21 -25.38
CA GLY A 45 -34.24 12.95 -24.19
C GLY A 45 -34.00 14.08 -23.19
N VAL A 46 -34.94 15.00 -23.10
CA VAL A 46 -35.11 15.87 -21.94
C VAL A 46 -35.36 14.97 -20.73
N PHE A 47 -34.44 14.98 -19.77
CA PHE A 47 -34.67 14.44 -18.44
C PHE A 47 -34.73 15.62 -17.47
N ASP A 48 -35.93 15.85 -16.95
CA ASP A 48 -36.24 16.75 -15.85
C ASP A 48 -35.30 16.52 -14.68
N SER A 49 -34.68 17.62 -14.23
CA SER A 49 -33.97 17.69 -12.97
C SER A 49 -34.97 18.08 -11.88
N GLU A 50 -35.55 17.12 -11.19
CA GLU A 50 -36.20 17.33 -9.89
C GLU A 50 -35.45 16.56 -8.81
N SER A 51 -34.39 17.17 -8.28
CA SER A 51 -33.83 16.78 -6.98
C SER A 51 -34.42 17.69 -5.91
N ALA A 52 -35.23 17.08 -5.06
CA ALA A 52 -35.91 17.66 -3.92
C ALA A 52 -35.01 18.53 -3.04
N GLN A 53 -35.60 19.66 -2.63
CA GLN A 53 -35.11 20.53 -1.57
C GLN A 53 -35.02 19.76 -0.25
N SER A 54 -33.85 19.82 0.40
CA SER A 54 -33.75 19.57 1.84
C SER A 54 -33.17 20.82 2.48
N ALA A 55 -34.06 21.68 2.97
CA ALA A 55 -33.73 22.80 3.83
C ALA A 55 -33.34 22.25 5.21
N ALA A 56 -32.14 22.60 5.68
CA ALA A 56 -31.76 22.47 7.07
C ALA A 56 -31.55 23.88 7.63
N ALA A 57 -32.40 24.21 8.60
CA ALA A 57 -32.48 25.50 9.26
C ALA A 57 -31.18 25.85 10.01
N VAL A 58 -30.70 27.07 9.78
CA VAL A 58 -29.72 27.74 10.63
C VAL A 58 -30.46 28.38 11.81
N ALA A 59 -30.22 27.86 13.01
CA ALA A 59 -30.69 28.49 14.26
C ALA A 59 -29.62 29.47 14.76
N THR A 60 -29.94 30.75 14.63
CA THR A 60 -29.20 31.89 15.17
C THR A 60 -29.44 32.01 16.67
N VAL A 61 -28.39 32.16 17.48
CA VAL A 61 -28.48 32.58 18.90
C VAL A 61 -27.81 33.96 19.04
N PRO A 62 -28.43 34.94 19.72
CA PRO A 62 -28.00 36.34 19.71
C PRO A 62 -26.89 36.65 20.74
N GLY A 63 -26.16 37.73 20.43
CA GLY A 63 -25.00 38.22 21.15
C GLY A 63 -25.28 38.93 22.47
N GLY A 64 -24.28 38.88 23.35
CA GLY A 64 -24.15 39.69 24.56
C GLY A 64 -22.88 40.55 24.47
N LYS A 65 -23.04 41.82 24.87
CA LYS A 65 -22.13 42.97 24.77
C LYS A 65 -21.29 43.13 26.05
N ALA A 66 -20.00 43.48 25.91
CA ALA A 66 -19.16 44.24 26.86
C ALA A 66 -17.84 44.55 26.12
N ASP A 67 -17.57 45.77 25.65
CA ASP A 67 -17.09 46.99 26.33
C ASP A 67 -15.84 46.81 27.22
N GLY A 68 -14.82 47.64 26.96
CA GLY A 68 -13.71 47.88 27.88
C GLY A 68 -12.27 47.75 27.33
N GLY A 69 -11.73 48.88 26.84
CA GLY A 69 -10.40 49.41 27.24
C GLY A 69 -9.10 48.70 26.79
N GLU A 70 -8.44 49.28 25.79
CA GLU A 70 -6.98 49.50 25.81
C GLU A 70 -6.68 50.79 26.62
N PRO A 71 -5.42 51.15 27.04
CA PRO A 71 -4.11 50.68 26.54
C PRO A 71 -3.00 50.45 27.59
N GLY A 72 -1.85 49.88 27.17
CA GLY A 72 -0.54 50.37 27.63
C GLY A 72 0.51 49.39 28.18
N ARG A 73 1.68 49.42 27.50
CA ARG A 73 3.07 49.48 28.02
C ARG A 73 3.81 48.21 28.55
N THR A 74 4.82 47.85 27.74
CA THR A 74 6.26 47.61 28.05
C THR A 74 6.73 46.54 29.06
N SER A 75 7.71 45.77 28.56
CA SER A 75 8.98 45.34 29.20
C SER A 75 9.05 44.04 30.02
N SER A 76 9.97 43.19 29.54
CA SER A 76 10.84 42.17 30.17
C SER A 76 10.80 41.92 31.68
N HIS A 77 11.09 40.67 32.10
CA HIS A 77 11.92 40.22 33.27
C HIS A 77 11.88 38.67 33.28
N ARG A 78 12.92 37.95 32.79
CA ARG A 78 14.05 37.39 33.55
C ARG A 78 13.67 36.83 34.94
N GLY A 79 13.42 35.52 35.00
CA GLY A 79 13.34 34.73 36.23
C GLY A 79 14.10 33.42 36.06
N LYS A 80 15.33 33.36 36.58
CA LYS A 80 16.04 32.12 36.86
C LYS A 80 15.32 31.41 38.01
N ALA A 81 14.99 30.14 37.82
CA ALA A 81 14.65 29.25 38.92
C ALA A 81 15.42 27.94 38.72
N ASP A 82 16.34 27.70 39.64
CA ASP A 82 17.13 26.49 39.77
C ASP A 82 16.22 25.26 39.84
N ARG A 83 16.27 24.41 38.82
CA ARG A 83 15.69 23.06 38.86
C ARG A 83 16.81 22.04 38.82
N LYS A 84 17.05 21.50 40.01
CA LYS A 84 17.73 20.25 40.34
C LYS A 84 17.61 19.21 39.22
N LYS A 85 18.70 19.01 38.46
CA LYS A 85 18.89 17.98 37.43
C LYS A 85 18.83 16.60 38.08
N SER A 86 17.64 16.01 38.14
CA SER A 86 17.43 14.64 38.62
C SER A 86 16.51 13.92 37.64
N ASP A 87 17.02 12.86 37.02
CA ASP A 87 16.27 11.70 36.51
C ASP A 87 15.51 11.77 35.15
N SER A 88 15.83 12.70 34.25
CA SER A 88 15.21 12.74 32.90
C SER A 88 15.55 11.51 32.05
N THR A 89 16.74 10.93 32.22
CA THR A 89 17.23 9.79 31.43
C THR A 89 16.48 8.49 31.70
N THR A 90 15.95 8.28 32.91
CA THR A 90 15.23 7.04 33.28
C THR A 90 13.76 7.07 32.79
N SER A 91 13.16 8.26 32.72
CA SER A 91 11.78 8.43 32.23
C SER A 91 11.68 8.35 30.71
N GLU A 92 12.68 8.87 29.99
CA GLU A 92 12.73 8.80 28.52
C GLU A 92 13.01 7.37 28.01
N SER A 93 13.86 6.59 28.70
CA SER A 93 14.15 5.20 28.32
C SER A 93 12.94 4.28 28.54
N ARG A 94 12.28 4.38 29.69
CA ARG A 94 11.04 3.61 29.99
C ARG A 94 9.88 3.99 29.08
N ALA A 95 9.71 5.29 28.77
CA ALA A 95 8.70 5.74 27.82
C ALA A 95 9.02 5.31 26.38
N SER A 96 10.30 5.20 26.01
CA SER A 96 10.72 4.65 24.73
C SER A 96 10.43 3.15 24.65
N GLU A 97 10.80 2.39 25.68
CA GLU A 97 10.59 0.93 25.74
C GLU A 97 9.11 0.54 25.79
N SER A 98 8.28 1.29 26.51
CA SER A 98 6.83 1.10 26.49
C SER A 98 6.21 1.42 25.12
N ARG A 99 6.69 2.45 24.41
CA ARG A 99 6.20 2.76 23.05
C ARG A 99 6.67 1.75 22.01
N THR A 100 7.88 1.20 22.13
CA THR A 100 8.37 0.17 21.20
C THR A 100 7.65 -1.16 21.40
N THR A 101 7.32 -1.52 22.64
CA THR A 101 6.53 -2.72 22.95
C THR A 101 5.08 -2.59 22.48
N ASP A 102 4.43 -1.44 22.72
CA ASP A 102 3.08 -1.15 22.22
C ASP A 102 3.04 -1.20 20.68
N SER A 103 3.96 -0.53 19.99
CA SER A 103 4.02 -0.57 18.52
C SER A 103 4.33 -1.97 17.97
N LYS A 104 5.19 -2.74 18.63
CA LYS A 104 5.41 -4.15 18.27
C LYS A 104 4.11 -4.95 18.37
N SER A 105 3.35 -4.77 19.46
CA SER A 105 2.08 -5.45 19.66
C SER A 105 1.02 -5.07 18.61
N LYS A 106 0.94 -3.78 18.24
CA LYS A 106 0.05 -3.29 17.17
C LYS A 106 0.40 -3.90 15.82
N ARG A 107 1.70 -4.00 15.51
CA ARG A 107 2.17 -4.62 14.26
C ARG A 107 1.90 -6.12 14.21
N ASP A 108 2.06 -6.81 15.33
CA ASP A 108 1.66 -8.22 15.45
C ASP A 108 0.15 -8.38 15.23
N ARG A 109 -0.66 -7.46 15.78
CA ARG A 109 -2.12 -7.46 15.58
C ARG A 109 -2.51 -7.27 14.11
N VAL A 110 -1.82 -6.41 13.35
CA VAL A 110 -2.06 -6.25 11.91
C VAL A 110 -1.87 -7.59 11.19
N ILE A 111 -0.79 -8.32 11.49
CA ILE A 111 -0.50 -9.60 10.85
C ILE A 111 -1.47 -10.70 11.31
N GLU A 112 -1.89 -10.70 12.57
CA GLU A 112 -2.93 -11.61 13.07
C GLU A 112 -4.25 -11.40 12.32
N LEU A 113 -4.68 -10.14 12.18
CA LEU A 113 -5.88 -9.79 11.42
C LEU A 113 -5.73 -10.14 9.94
N ALA A 114 -4.55 -9.93 9.33
CA ALA A 114 -4.27 -10.35 7.96
C ALA A 114 -4.49 -11.87 7.78
N LYS A 115 -3.97 -12.68 8.71
CA LYS A 115 -4.14 -14.13 8.71
C LYS A 115 -5.60 -14.57 8.91
N SER A 116 -6.43 -13.77 9.58
CA SER A 116 -7.83 -14.12 9.86
C SER A 116 -8.68 -14.31 8.60
N TRP A 117 -8.28 -13.73 7.46
CA TRP A 117 -8.95 -13.92 6.16
C TRP A 117 -8.39 -15.11 5.36
N ARG A 118 -7.68 -16.01 6.05
CA ARG A 118 -7.20 -17.33 5.61
C ARG A 118 -6.41 -17.28 4.28
N PRO A 119 -5.36 -16.43 4.19
CA PRO A 119 -4.59 -16.25 2.96
C PRO A 119 -4.10 -17.57 2.39
N GLY A 120 -4.24 -17.77 1.08
CA GLY A 120 -3.67 -18.95 0.41
C GLY A 120 -4.46 -20.26 0.59
N THR A 121 -5.59 -20.27 1.30
CA THR A 121 -6.41 -21.47 1.55
C THR A 121 -7.67 -21.54 0.66
N ASP A 122 -8.36 -22.67 0.59
CA ASP A 122 -9.63 -22.73 -0.18
C ASP A 122 -10.77 -21.90 0.44
N GLU A 123 -10.68 -21.68 1.75
CA GLU A 123 -11.61 -20.89 2.56
C GLU A 123 -11.23 -19.41 2.65
N ARG A 124 -10.24 -18.96 1.86
CA ARG A 124 -9.83 -17.55 1.82
C ARG A 124 -11.01 -16.66 1.45
N VAL A 125 -11.06 -15.46 2.05
CA VAL A 125 -12.01 -14.44 1.61
C VAL A 125 -11.72 -14.10 0.14
N ARG A 126 -12.75 -14.14 -0.70
CA ARG A 126 -12.62 -13.95 -2.15
C ARG A 126 -12.69 -12.46 -2.51
N TYR A 127 -11.86 -12.08 -3.47
CA TYR A 127 -11.82 -10.70 -3.96
C TYR A 127 -13.11 -10.37 -4.70
N SER A 128 -13.70 -9.23 -4.35
CA SER A 128 -14.81 -8.62 -5.04
C SER A 128 -14.86 -7.12 -4.73
N GLN A 129 -15.07 -6.34 -5.78
CA GLN A 129 -15.22 -4.89 -5.70
C GLN A 129 -16.58 -4.45 -5.13
N THR A 130 -17.52 -5.39 -4.97
CA THR A 130 -18.89 -5.10 -4.56
C THR A 130 -19.31 -5.81 -3.28
N ASN A 131 -18.59 -6.87 -2.87
CA ASN A 131 -18.95 -7.64 -1.69
C ASN A 131 -18.28 -7.11 -0.43
N SER A 132 -18.79 -7.58 0.71
CA SER A 132 -18.21 -7.32 2.02
C SER A 132 -18.08 -8.59 2.85
N TYR A 133 -17.13 -8.58 3.77
CA TYR A 133 -16.91 -9.62 4.77
C TYR A 133 -16.69 -8.96 6.13
N GLN A 134 -17.50 -9.34 7.12
CA GLN A 134 -17.51 -8.72 8.46
C GLN A 134 -17.70 -7.18 8.43
N GLY A 135 -18.34 -6.67 7.38
CA GLY A 135 -18.60 -5.24 7.14
C GLY A 135 -17.46 -4.45 6.49
N TYR A 136 -16.34 -5.09 6.15
CA TYR A 136 -15.28 -4.49 5.33
C TYR A 136 -15.44 -4.91 3.87
N ARG A 137 -15.03 -4.05 2.93
CA ARG A 137 -15.02 -4.43 1.50
C ARG A 137 -14.03 -5.57 1.27
N THR A 138 -14.39 -6.49 0.39
CA THR A 138 -13.50 -7.58 -0.05
C THR A 138 -12.64 -7.14 -1.24
N ASP A 139 -11.98 -5.99 -1.12
CA ASP A 139 -10.96 -5.49 -2.06
C ASP A 139 -9.61 -5.23 -1.37
N CYS A 140 -8.60 -4.82 -2.13
CA CYS A 140 -7.25 -4.60 -1.61
C CYS A 140 -7.23 -3.62 -0.42
N SER A 141 -7.92 -2.48 -0.57
CA SER A 141 -7.98 -1.42 0.45
C SER A 141 -8.92 -1.74 1.62
N GLY A 142 -10.02 -2.47 1.38
CA GLY A 142 -10.93 -2.94 2.41
C GLY A 142 -10.29 -3.98 3.33
N TYR A 143 -9.45 -4.85 2.75
CA TYR A 143 -8.62 -5.77 3.51
C TYR A 143 -7.64 -5.03 4.43
N VAL A 144 -6.94 -4.03 3.92
CA VAL A 144 -6.04 -3.19 4.74
C VAL A 144 -6.82 -2.46 5.84
N ALA A 145 -7.98 -1.88 5.52
CA ALA A 145 -8.82 -1.22 6.50
C ALA A 145 -9.23 -2.18 7.64
N MET A 146 -9.52 -3.44 7.32
CA MET A 146 -9.76 -4.50 8.30
C MET A 146 -8.52 -4.76 9.16
N THR A 147 -7.35 -4.95 8.56
CA THR A 147 -6.11 -5.25 9.32
C THR A 147 -5.67 -4.12 10.24
N LEU A 148 -6.00 -2.87 9.88
CA LEU A 148 -5.70 -1.69 10.67
C LEU A 148 -6.82 -1.34 11.66
N GLY A 149 -7.92 -2.11 11.70
CA GLY A 149 -9.05 -1.84 12.59
C GLY A 149 -9.74 -0.51 12.33
N LEU A 150 -9.76 -0.03 11.08
CA LEU A 150 -10.39 1.23 10.72
C LEU A 150 -11.92 1.13 10.78
N ALA A 151 -12.59 2.28 10.86
CA ALA A 151 -14.04 2.35 10.74
C ALA A 151 -14.52 1.73 9.42
N LYS A 152 -15.59 0.94 9.48
CA LYS A 152 -16.19 0.23 8.33
C LYS A 152 -16.95 1.22 7.42
N PRO A 153 -16.95 1.02 6.09
CA PRO A 153 -16.26 -0.05 5.36
C PRO A 153 -14.78 0.25 5.09
N GLY A 154 -14.27 1.41 5.54
CA GLY A 154 -12.89 1.87 5.38
C GLY A 154 -12.66 2.74 4.14
N PRO A 155 -11.55 3.49 4.08
CA PRO A 155 -11.16 4.24 2.89
C PRO A 155 -10.84 3.32 1.70
N ASN A 156 -10.87 3.85 0.48
CA ASN A 156 -10.25 3.21 -0.69
C ASN A 156 -8.74 3.47 -0.70
N THR A 157 -8.01 2.93 -1.69
CA THR A 157 -6.54 3.07 -1.77
C THR A 157 -6.07 4.52 -1.80
N VAL A 158 -6.79 5.42 -2.48
CA VAL A 158 -6.47 6.86 -2.47
C VAL A 158 -6.71 7.47 -1.09
N GLY A 159 -7.82 7.13 -0.43
CA GLY A 159 -8.09 7.58 0.92
C GLY A 159 -7.04 7.13 1.93
N LEU A 160 -6.52 5.90 1.78
CA LEU A 160 -5.45 5.35 2.64
C LEU A 160 -4.15 6.16 2.57
N THR A 161 -3.82 6.79 1.44
CA THR A 161 -2.60 7.61 1.32
C THR A 161 -2.72 8.97 2.02
N SER A 162 -3.92 9.35 2.47
CA SER A 162 -4.09 10.61 3.19
C SER A 162 -3.35 10.60 4.52
N SER A 163 -2.89 11.79 4.92
CA SER A 163 -2.22 12.02 6.21
C SER A 163 -3.10 11.72 7.42
N ARG A 164 -4.39 11.42 7.24
CA ARG A 164 -5.24 10.92 8.32
C ARG A 164 -4.88 9.50 8.72
N TYR A 165 -4.52 8.64 7.76
CA TYR A 165 -4.33 7.20 8.00
C TYR A 165 -2.88 6.77 7.90
N THR A 166 -2.11 7.36 7.01
CA THR A 166 -0.73 6.94 6.77
C THR A 166 0.23 8.13 6.65
N GLU A 167 1.51 7.83 6.79
CA GLU A 167 2.62 8.71 6.47
C GLU A 167 3.53 8.04 5.43
N ARG A 168 4.18 8.84 4.59
CA ARG A 168 5.09 8.33 3.55
C ARG A 168 6.43 7.97 4.16
N ILE A 169 6.96 6.80 3.81
CA ILE A 169 8.31 6.34 4.19
C ILE A 169 9.10 5.89 2.96
N THR A 170 10.40 5.70 3.09
CA THR A 170 11.20 5.04 2.04
C THR A 170 10.99 3.53 2.08
N MET A 171 11.28 2.84 0.96
CA MET A 171 11.17 1.37 0.92
C MET A 171 12.11 0.69 1.92
N SER A 172 13.32 1.23 2.11
CA SER A 172 14.31 0.69 3.05
C SER A 172 13.89 0.79 4.53
N GLU A 173 12.95 1.69 4.85
CA GLU A 173 12.40 1.85 6.19
C GLU A 173 11.23 0.91 6.49
N LEU A 174 10.82 0.07 5.54
CA LEU A 174 9.73 -0.87 5.72
C LEU A 174 9.96 -1.75 6.94
N LYS A 175 8.90 -1.88 7.71
CA LYS A 175 8.80 -2.79 8.84
C LYS A 175 7.45 -3.50 8.79
N LYS A 176 7.34 -4.62 9.50
CA LYS A 176 6.11 -5.40 9.62
C LYS A 176 4.88 -4.52 9.88
N GLY A 177 3.85 -4.68 9.05
CA GLY A 177 2.60 -3.93 9.09
C GLY A 177 2.59 -2.63 8.27
N ASP A 178 3.74 -2.17 7.76
CA ASP A 178 3.78 -1.06 6.82
C ASP A 178 3.16 -1.46 5.47
N LEU A 179 2.72 -0.48 4.69
CA LEU A 179 1.97 -0.67 3.45
C LEU A 179 2.83 -0.31 2.24
N VAL A 180 2.63 -1.00 1.13
CA VAL A 180 3.16 -0.62 -0.18
C VAL A 180 1.99 -0.41 -1.12
N MET A 181 1.80 0.83 -1.58
CA MET A 181 0.58 1.29 -2.25
C MET A 181 0.86 1.93 -3.60
N ASP A 182 0.07 1.53 -4.59
CA ASP A 182 -0.16 2.28 -5.82
C ASP A 182 -1.58 2.87 -5.78
N ALA A 183 -1.65 4.19 -5.70
CA ALA A 183 -2.89 4.95 -5.67
C ALA A 183 -3.27 5.55 -7.04
N GLN A 184 -2.48 5.31 -8.09
CA GLN A 184 -2.75 5.81 -9.43
C GLN A 184 -3.74 4.92 -10.19
N GLY A 185 -4.48 5.52 -11.13
CA GLY A 185 -5.47 4.81 -11.96
C GLY A 185 -6.86 4.67 -11.33
N THR A 186 -7.54 3.53 -11.58
CA THR A 186 -8.95 3.29 -11.23
C THR A 186 -9.10 2.37 -10.02
N ASN A 187 -10.34 2.07 -9.63
CA ASN A 187 -10.61 1.09 -8.58
C ASN A 187 -10.10 -0.32 -8.90
N THR A 188 -9.86 -0.66 -10.17
CA THR A 188 -9.36 -1.99 -10.59
C THR A 188 -7.86 -2.04 -10.85
N THR A 189 -7.19 -0.90 -11.01
CA THR A 189 -5.73 -0.84 -11.24
C THR A 189 -4.95 -0.47 -9.99
N ARG A 190 -5.53 0.33 -9.09
CA ARG A 190 -4.93 0.67 -7.79
C ARG A 190 -4.74 -0.58 -6.94
N HIS A 191 -3.68 -0.59 -6.14
CA HIS A 191 -3.39 -1.73 -5.30
C HIS A 191 -2.66 -1.38 -4.01
N VAL A 192 -2.81 -2.24 -3.02
CA VAL A 192 -2.08 -2.14 -1.75
C VAL A 192 -1.77 -3.53 -1.22
N VAL A 193 -0.57 -3.66 -0.67
CA VAL A 193 -0.11 -4.85 0.05
C VAL A 193 0.43 -4.47 1.43
N ILE A 194 0.37 -5.41 2.37
CA ILE A 194 0.86 -5.27 3.75
C ILE A 194 2.20 -6.00 3.84
N PHE A 195 3.27 -5.27 4.12
CA PHE A 195 4.61 -5.83 4.28
C PHE A 195 4.71 -6.62 5.60
N GLU A 196 5.24 -7.84 5.56
CA GLU A 196 5.59 -8.59 6.78
C GLU A 196 7.07 -8.54 7.09
N LYS A 197 7.90 -8.92 6.10
CA LYS A 197 9.36 -9.01 6.24
C LYS A 197 10.04 -9.05 4.87
N TRP A 198 11.31 -8.65 4.83
CA TRP A 198 12.17 -8.90 3.68
C TRP A 198 12.34 -10.41 3.45
N ALA A 199 12.42 -10.82 2.19
CA ALA A 199 12.59 -12.20 1.80
C ALA A 199 14.07 -12.60 1.64
N ASN A 200 14.96 -11.62 1.55
CA ASN A 200 16.41 -11.77 1.45
C ASN A 200 17.12 -10.52 2.00
N ASP A 201 18.40 -10.65 2.33
CA ASP A 201 19.20 -9.57 2.94
C ASP A 201 19.48 -8.42 1.96
N ASP A 202 19.48 -8.69 0.65
CA ASP A 202 19.62 -7.68 -0.40
C ASP A 202 18.36 -6.83 -0.61
N HIS A 203 17.28 -7.12 0.14
CA HIS A 203 15.99 -6.43 0.04
C HIS A 203 15.41 -6.36 -1.39
N THR A 204 15.66 -7.40 -2.21
CA THR A 204 15.17 -7.48 -3.60
C THR A 204 13.75 -8.03 -3.72
N SER A 205 13.20 -8.58 -2.63
CA SER A 205 11.78 -8.94 -2.52
C SER A 205 11.37 -9.04 -1.04
N TYR A 206 10.07 -9.01 -0.78
CA TYR A 206 9.50 -9.11 0.57
C TYR A 206 8.25 -9.97 0.60
N TRP A 207 7.97 -10.56 1.76
CA TRP A 207 6.72 -11.25 2.03
C TRP A 207 5.61 -10.25 2.34
N ALA A 208 4.47 -10.40 1.70
CA ALA A 208 3.33 -9.52 1.88
C ALA A 208 1.99 -10.25 1.89
N TYR A 209 1.04 -9.66 2.62
CA TYR A 209 -0.37 -10.03 2.56
C TYR A 209 -1.12 -9.07 1.64
N GLU A 210 -2.08 -9.59 0.89
CA GLU A 210 -2.89 -8.77 -0.01
C GLU A 210 -4.25 -9.40 -0.31
N GLN A 211 -5.14 -8.61 -0.88
CA GLN A 211 -6.30 -9.12 -1.58
C GLN A 211 -6.21 -8.74 -3.06
N ARG A 212 -6.27 -9.74 -3.94
CA ARG A 212 -6.07 -9.54 -5.38
C ARG A 212 -7.13 -10.25 -6.21
N GLY A 213 -7.49 -9.62 -7.34
CA GLY A 213 -8.46 -10.15 -8.29
C GLY A 213 -8.15 -11.59 -8.72
N ARG A 214 -9.19 -12.37 -9.08
CA ARG A 214 -9.16 -13.82 -9.38
C ARG A 214 -8.89 -14.75 -8.19
N TYR A 215 -8.16 -14.32 -7.16
CA TYR A 215 -7.72 -15.22 -6.09
C TYR A 215 -8.42 -14.94 -4.76
N GLY A 216 -8.37 -13.70 -4.26
CA GLY A 216 -8.77 -13.35 -2.90
C GLY A 216 -7.57 -13.04 -2.01
N THR A 217 -7.71 -13.32 -0.72
CA THR A 217 -6.65 -13.11 0.28
C THR A 217 -5.47 -14.02 0.01
N ASP A 218 -4.27 -13.46 -0.03
CA ASP A 218 -3.05 -14.18 -0.36
C ASP A 218 -1.86 -13.73 0.50
N TYR A 219 -0.85 -14.59 0.56
CA TYR A 219 0.42 -14.33 1.24
C TYR A 219 1.57 -14.86 0.39
N ARG A 220 2.42 -13.96 -0.12
CA ARG A 220 3.52 -14.34 -1.04
C ARG A 220 4.58 -13.26 -1.16
N THR A 221 5.68 -13.61 -1.82
CA THR A 221 6.75 -12.67 -2.14
C THR A 221 6.33 -11.65 -3.20
N ARG A 222 6.79 -10.41 -3.03
CA ARG A 222 6.52 -9.23 -3.84
C ARG A 222 7.77 -8.39 -3.99
N ASP A 223 7.82 -7.65 -5.09
CA ASP A 223 8.87 -6.70 -5.44
C ASP A 223 8.32 -5.29 -5.74
N TYR A 224 7.03 -5.05 -5.43
CA TYR A 224 6.40 -3.76 -5.68
C TYR A 224 7.14 -2.65 -4.95
N GLY A 225 7.40 -1.54 -5.64
CA GLY A 225 8.08 -0.37 -5.11
C GLY A 225 9.61 -0.45 -5.09
N LEU A 226 10.22 -1.60 -5.42
CA LEU A 226 11.68 -1.78 -5.37
C LEU A 226 12.38 -1.28 -6.64
N ASN A 227 11.70 -1.31 -7.78
CA ASN A 227 12.25 -0.84 -9.04
C ASN A 227 12.23 0.69 -9.13
N ALA A 228 13.26 1.27 -9.75
CA ALA A 228 13.29 2.69 -10.08
C ALA A 228 12.06 3.07 -10.94
N GLY A 229 11.43 4.19 -10.60
CA GLY A 229 10.23 4.65 -11.30
C GLY A 229 8.93 3.93 -10.93
N SER A 230 8.93 2.96 -10.01
CA SER A 230 7.70 2.28 -9.59
C SER A 230 6.66 3.26 -9.04
N GLU A 231 5.39 3.08 -9.43
CA GLU A 231 4.25 3.83 -8.88
C GLU A 231 3.98 3.47 -7.41
N TYR A 232 4.37 2.26 -7.01
CA TYR A 232 4.22 1.78 -5.65
C TYR A 232 5.15 2.50 -4.68
N LYS A 233 4.53 3.01 -3.62
CA LYS A 233 5.13 3.86 -2.62
C LYS A 233 4.92 3.22 -1.24
N ALA A 234 5.94 3.23 -0.38
CA ALA A 234 5.84 2.75 0.99
C ALA A 234 5.19 3.78 1.94
N TYR A 235 4.37 3.28 2.86
CA TYR A 235 3.63 4.07 3.83
C TYR A 235 3.58 3.37 5.18
N ARG A 236 3.64 4.15 6.25
CA ARG A 236 3.43 3.67 7.62
C ARG A 236 2.04 4.10 8.12
N PRO A 237 1.19 3.15 8.57
CA PRO A 237 -0.06 3.52 9.23
C PRO A 237 0.18 4.27 10.54
N LYS A 238 -0.64 5.30 10.79
CA LYS A 238 -0.48 6.20 11.96
C LYS A 238 -0.94 5.60 13.29
N ASN A 239 -1.66 4.49 13.25
CA ASN A 239 -2.15 3.80 14.44
C ASN A 239 -1.26 2.63 14.88
N LEU A 240 -0.04 2.54 14.33
CA LEU A 240 1.00 1.59 14.76
C LEU A 240 1.90 2.16 15.85
#